data_AF-A7X4H1-F1
#
_entry.id   AF-A7X4H1-F1
#
_cell.length_a   1.000
_cell.length_b   1.000
_cell.length_c   1.000
_cell.angle_alpha   90.00
_cell.angle_beta   90.00
_cell.angle_gamma   90.00
#
_symmetry.space_group_name_H-M   'P 1'
#
loop_
_entity.id
_entity.type
_entity.pdbx_description
1 polymer ?
#
loop_
_entity_poly.entity_id
_entity_poly.type
_entity_poly.pdbx_seq_one_letter_code
_entity_poly.pdbx_strand_id
1 'polypeptide(L)'
;MRGGFYGFCLTSNRMHIKCAPQDVKCGLIFCIPPSGEENNPCDYYPIEEGIVKTGTKCEDGKVCMDGHCVTLQKAYGSTTGFSQI
;
A
#
# COMPACT_ATOMS: atom_id res chain seq x y z
N MET A 1 -10.32 -5.02 1.05
CA MET A 1 -11.00 -3.98 0.25
C MET A 1 -12.15 -4.59 -0.55
N ARG A 2 -13.20 -3.82 -0.86
CA ARG A 2 -14.40 -4.33 -1.57
C ARG A 2 -14.15 -4.62 -3.06
N GLY A 3 -13.14 -4.03 -3.69
CA GLY A 3 -12.90 -4.11 -5.13
C GLY A 3 -13.61 -2.96 -5.90
N GLY A 4 -13.33 -2.83 -7.20
CA GLY A 4 -13.81 -1.70 -8.02
C GLY A 4 -12.98 -0.43 -7.82
N PHE A 5 -13.50 0.74 -8.18
CA PHE A 5 -12.77 2.02 -8.13
C PHE A 5 -12.52 2.56 -6.70
N TYR A 6 -13.25 2.04 -5.70
CA TYR A 6 -13.27 2.57 -4.33
C TYR A 6 -12.32 1.86 -3.37
N GLY A 7 -11.57 0.87 -3.84
CA GLY A 7 -10.67 0.08 -2.99
C GLY A 7 -10.13 -1.13 -3.71
N PHE A 8 -8.98 -0.94 -4.34
CA PHE A 8 -8.29 -1.94 -5.14
C PHE A 8 -6.79 -1.91 -4.85
N CYS A 9 -6.11 -2.99 -5.23
CA CYS A 9 -4.66 -3.06 -5.33
C CYS A 9 -4.28 -2.89 -6.80
N LEU A 10 -3.21 -2.15 -7.07
CA LEU A 10 -2.67 -1.96 -8.40
C LEU A 10 -1.52 -2.93 -8.61
N THR A 11 -1.62 -3.78 -9.62
CA THR A 11 -0.52 -4.69 -9.99
C THR A 11 0.48 -3.98 -10.90
N SER A 12 1.65 -4.60 -11.11
CA SER A 12 2.67 -4.12 -12.04
C SER A 12 2.16 -3.90 -13.48
N ASN A 13 1.12 -4.64 -13.89
CA ASN A 13 0.45 -4.47 -15.19
C ASN A 13 -0.63 -3.37 -15.19
N ARG A 14 -0.65 -2.49 -14.18
CA ARG A 14 -1.67 -1.45 -13.96
C ARG A 14 -3.12 -1.97 -13.89
N MET A 15 -3.30 -3.22 -13.46
CA MET A 15 -4.64 -3.80 -13.33
C MET A 15 -5.19 -3.54 -11.93
N HIS A 16 -6.44 -3.08 -11.86
CA HIS A 16 -7.17 -2.93 -10.60
C HIS A 16 -7.72 -4.28 -10.16
N ILE A 17 -7.21 -4.81 -9.05
CA ILE A 17 -7.68 -6.08 -8.49
C ILE A 17 -8.21 -5.90 -7.07
N LYS A 18 -9.04 -6.84 -6.64
CA LYS A 18 -9.41 -6.95 -5.23
C LYS A 18 -8.16 -7.33 -4.43
N CYS A 19 -7.79 -6.50 -3.45
CA CYS A 19 -6.70 -6.83 -2.54
C CYS A 19 -7.02 -8.09 -1.73
N ALA A 20 -6.03 -8.97 -1.57
CA ALA A 20 -6.07 -10.02 -0.56
C ALA A 20 -6.06 -9.39 0.85
N PRO A 21 -6.56 -10.09 1.90
CA PRO A 21 -6.63 -9.56 3.25
C PRO A 21 -5.30 -9.01 3.79
N GLN A 22 -4.17 -9.65 3.46
CA GLN A 22 -2.84 -9.22 3.86
C GLN A 22 -2.32 -7.98 3.10
N ASP A 23 -2.90 -7.66 1.95
CA ASP A 23 -2.42 -6.61 1.03
C ASP A 23 -3.22 -5.31 1.13
N VAL A 24 -4.23 -5.25 2.01
CA VAL A 24 -5.16 -4.10 2.11
C VAL A 24 -4.49 -2.77 2.48
N LYS A 25 -3.24 -2.79 2.95
CA LYS A 25 -2.45 -1.57 3.23
C LYS A 25 -1.58 -1.13 2.05
N CYS A 26 -1.59 -1.85 0.93
CA CYS A 26 -0.77 -1.60 -0.25
C CYS A 26 -1.59 -1.28 -1.51
N GLY A 27 -2.90 -1.05 -1.35
CA GLY A 27 -3.78 -0.63 -2.42
C GLY A 27 -4.00 0.89 -2.43
N LEU A 28 -5.26 1.29 -2.61
CA LEU A 28 -5.70 2.68 -2.47
C LEU A 28 -5.44 3.20 -1.04
N ILE A 29 -4.87 4.40 -0.94
CA ILE A 29 -4.60 5.08 0.32
C ILE A 29 -5.87 5.75 0.85
N PHE A 30 -6.08 5.64 2.16
CA PHE A 30 -7.15 6.28 2.88
C PHE A 30 -6.54 7.16 3.97
N CYS A 31 -7.03 8.39 4.08
CA CYS A 31 -6.51 9.36 5.03
C CYS A 31 -7.63 9.86 5.91
N ILE A 32 -7.33 10.05 7.19
CA ILE A 32 -8.22 10.80 8.08
C ILE A 32 -7.81 12.27 7.94
N PRO A 33 -8.73 13.16 7.53
CA PRO A 33 -8.43 14.57 7.41
C PRO A 33 -8.17 15.20 8.79
N PRO A 34 -7.48 16.35 8.84
CA PRO A 34 -7.17 17.03 10.09
C PRO A 34 -8.46 17.37 10.88
N SER A 35 -8.35 17.27 12.20
CA SER A 35 -9.47 17.50 13.14
C SER A 35 -10.03 18.91 13.04
N GLY A 36 -11.35 19.03 12.81
CA GLY A 36 -12.08 20.30 12.67
C GLY A 36 -13.07 20.33 11.51
N GLU A 37 -12.96 19.39 10.57
CA GLU A 37 -13.89 19.24 9.44
C GLU A 37 -14.77 17.99 9.63
N GLU A 38 -16.08 18.10 9.37
CA GLU A 38 -17.01 16.96 9.27
C GLU A 38 -16.69 16.14 8.01
N ASN A 39 -15.60 15.39 8.03
CA ASN A 39 -15.18 14.61 6.88
C ASN A 39 -15.18 13.11 7.18
N ASN A 40 -15.30 12.33 6.11
CA ASN A 40 -15.34 10.89 6.17
C ASN A 40 -13.95 10.35 6.57
N PRO A 41 -13.84 9.51 7.62
CA PRO A 41 -12.57 8.89 8.02
C PRO A 41 -12.00 7.92 6.95
N CYS A 42 -12.78 7.61 5.91
CA CYS A 42 -12.37 6.80 4.78
C CYS A 42 -12.30 7.62 3.48
N ASP A 43 -11.92 8.89 3.57
CA ASP A 43 -11.59 9.67 2.38
C ASP A 43 -10.37 9.09 1.66
N TYR A 44 -10.46 9.09 0.34
CA TYR A 44 -9.44 8.55 -0.56
C TYR A 44 -9.26 9.47 -1.75
N TYR A 45 -8.05 9.46 -2.34
CA TYR A 45 -7.75 10.25 -3.53
C TYR A 45 -7.95 9.39 -4.79
N PRO A 46 -8.91 9.71 -5.68
CA PRO A 46 -9.27 8.86 -6.83
C PRO A 46 -8.30 8.97 -8.03
N ILE A 47 -7.03 9.27 -7.79
CA ILE A 47 -5.98 9.47 -8.81
C ILE A 47 -4.86 8.44 -8.64
N GLU A 48 -3.97 8.26 -9.62
CA GLU A 48 -2.84 7.32 -9.50
C GLU A 48 -1.95 7.62 -8.27
N GLU A 49 -1.87 8.89 -7.85
CA GLU A 49 -1.18 9.32 -6.62
C GLU A 49 -1.87 8.83 -5.33
N GLY A 50 -3.12 8.38 -5.43
CA GLY A 50 -3.88 7.74 -4.36
C GLY A 50 -3.53 6.27 -4.14
N ILE A 51 -2.59 5.70 -4.88
CA ILE A 51 -2.08 4.35 -4.61
C ILE A 51 -0.89 4.42 -3.64
N VAL A 52 -0.88 3.52 -2.67
CA VAL A 52 0.25 3.40 -1.73
C VAL A 52 1.53 3.10 -2.49
N LYS A 53 2.56 3.93 -2.26
CA LYS A 53 3.83 3.84 -2.97
C LYS A 53 4.60 2.57 -2.60
N THR A 54 5.35 2.04 -3.56
CA THR A 54 6.31 0.94 -3.32
C THR A 54 7.32 1.35 -2.25
N GLY A 55 7.63 0.44 -1.33
CA GLY A 55 8.51 0.65 -0.18
C GLY A 55 7.80 1.18 1.07
N THR A 56 6.54 1.61 0.98
CA THR A 56 5.78 2.02 2.17
C THR A 56 5.63 0.84 3.14
N LYS A 57 5.96 1.06 4.42
CA LYS A 57 5.79 0.07 5.49
C LYS A 57 4.30 -0.28 5.65
N CYS A 58 3.96 -1.56 5.55
CA CYS A 58 2.60 -2.07 5.74
C CYS A 58 2.44 -2.86 7.05
N GLU A 59 3.53 -3.45 7.54
CA GLU A 59 3.61 -4.17 8.81
C GLU A 59 5.05 -4.13 9.31
N ASP A 60 5.30 -4.58 10.53
CA ASP A 60 6.67 -4.73 11.02
C ASP A 60 7.45 -5.75 10.17
N GLY A 61 8.62 -5.33 9.69
CA GLY A 61 9.45 -6.13 8.79
C GLY A 61 8.88 -6.30 7.37
N LYS A 62 7.81 -5.60 6.99
CA LYS A 62 7.17 -5.71 5.67
C LYS A 62 6.90 -4.35 5.01
N VAL A 63 6.97 -4.36 3.68
CA VAL A 63 6.74 -3.19 2.83
C VAL A 63 5.84 -3.54 1.65
N CYS A 64 5.19 -2.52 1.09
CA CYS A 64 4.42 -2.65 -0.14
C CYS A 64 5.33 -2.77 -1.35
N MET A 65 5.10 -3.78 -2.18
CA MET A 65 5.79 -3.99 -3.45
C MET A 65 4.81 -4.58 -4.46
N ASP A 66 4.64 -3.91 -5.60
CA ASP A 66 3.72 -4.29 -6.67
C ASP A 66 2.29 -4.62 -6.18
N GLY A 67 1.80 -3.82 -5.23
CA GLY A 67 0.47 -3.99 -4.63
C GLY A 67 0.39 -5.08 -3.55
N HIS A 68 1.51 -5.67 -3.13
CA HIS A 68 1.57 -6.72 -2.10
C HIS A 68 2.35 -6.30 -0.85
N CYS A 69 1.90 -6.70 0.33
CA CYS A 69 2.62 -6.51 1.59
C CYS A 69 3.59 -7.67 1.84
N VAL A 70 4.86 -7.47 1.52
CA VAL A 70 5.89 -8.52 1.52
C VAL A 70 7.01 -8.23 2.52
N THR A 71 7.74 -9.27 2.93
CA THR A 71 8.91 -9.08 3.82
C THR A 71 10.01 -8.27 3.13
N LEU A 72 10.84 -7.58 3.92
CA LEU A 72 12.00 -6.86 3.39
C LEU A 72 12.91 -7.76 2.55
N GLN A 73 13.09 -9.02 2.95
CA GLN A 73 13.86 -10.01 2.20
C GLN A 73 13.26 -10.31 0.82
N LYS A 74 11.92 -10.42 0.73
CA LYS A 74 11.23 -10.65 -0.53
C LYS A 74 11.23 -9.38 -1.41
N ALA A 75 11.19 -8.22 -0.79
CA ALA A 75 11.19 -6.92 -1.47
C ALA A 75 12.55 -6.57 -2.09
N TYR A 76 13.61 -6.62 -1.30
CA TYR A 76 14.93 -6.09 -1.69
C TYR A 76 16.03 -7.16 -1.78
N GLY A 77 15.69 -8.42 -1.50
CA GLY A 77 16.67 -9.47 -1.30
C GLY A 77 17.26 -9.47 0.11
N SER A 78 18.18 -10.40 0.36
CA SER A 78 18.86 -10.49 1.65
C SER A 78 19.82 -9.31 1.84
N THR A 79 19.63 -8.51 2.88
CA THR A 79 20.54 -7.40 3.26
C THR A 79 21.83 -7.88 3.92
N THR A 80 22.12 -9.19 3.95
CA THR A 80 23.33 -9.76 4.57
C THR A 80 24.64 -9.28 3.92
N GLY A 81 24.58 -8.48 2.84
CA GLY A 81 25.72 -7.81 2.23
C GLY A 81 25.91 -6.32 2.57
N PHE A 82 24.95 -5.67 3.23
CA PHE A 82 25.09 -4.28 3.68
C PHE A 82 25.49 -4.27 5.15
N SER A 83 26.69 -4.83 5.43
CA SER A 83 27.37 -4.50 6.68
C SER A 83 27.54 -2.99 6.73
N GLN A 84 27.05 -2.41 7.82
CA GLN A 84 27.35 -1.06 8.23
C GLN A 84 28.87 -0.87 8.20
N ILE A 85 29.33 0.09 7.39
CA ILE A 85 30.68 0.65 7.48
C ILE A 85 30.71 1.58 8.69
#